data_AF-Z9JET2-F1
#
_entry.id   AF-Z9JET2-F1
#
_cell.length_a   1.000
_cell.length_b   1.000
_cell.length_c   1.000
_cell.angle_alpha   90.00
_cell.angle_beta   90.00
_cell.angle_gamma   90.00
#
_symmetry.space_group_name_H-M   'P 1'
#
loop_
_entity.id
_entity.type
_entity.pdbx_description
1 polymer ?
#
loop_
_entity_poly.entity_id
_entity_poly.type
_entity_poly.pdbx_seq_one_letter_code
_entity_poly.pdbx_strand_id
1 'polypeptide(L)'
;DLTSKPIGSVLEQQRIKRLDNVKGVIGKGNAKDGLVVGGVEFKAIPYDPKVKGGSNKMGNAKVFDSQVLTDQDIKNYAQQLAGDVPLKQVKPGIYLAELSDGTKVTLRSVSTSQEVTQARWTIDIKDNPSLMNITKEKVELKFR
;
A
#
# COMPACT_ATOMS: atom_id res chain seq x y z
N ASP A 1 -12.03 -4.22 -39.21
CA ASP A 1 -12.00 -3.09 -38.27
C ASP A 1 -11.90 -3.66 -36.85
N LEU A 2 -10.69 -3.66 -36.30
CA LEU A 2 -10.39 -4.18 -34.96
C LEU A 2 -9.99 -2.98 -34.10
N THR A 3 -10.97 -2.15 -33.77
CA THR A 3 -10.83 -1.12 -32.74
C THR A 3 -10.85 -1.78 -31.36
N SER A 4 -9.75 -2.46 -31.02
CA SER A 4 -9.46 -2.81 -29.64
C SER A 4 -9.34 -1.50 -28.85
N LYS A 5 -10.37 -1.20 -28.04
CA LYS A 5 -10.35 -0.14 -27.03
C LYS A 5 -8.99 -0.15 -26.30
N PRO A 6 -8.36 1.01 -26.01
CA PRO A 6 -7.12 1.01 -25.26
C PRO A 6 -7.37 0.35 -23.90
N ILE A 7 -6.64 -0.72 -23.59
CA ILE A 7 -6.68 -1.42 -22.31
C ILE A 7 -6.02 -0.51 -21.26
N GLY A 8 -6.76 0.48 -20.77
CA GLY A 8 -6.30 1.44 -19.75
C GLY A 8 -5.10 2.31 -20.15
N SER A 9 -4.83 3.38 -19.39
CA SER A 9 -3.55 4.09 -19.50
C SER A 9 -2.41 3.21 -18.95
N VAL A 10 -1.16 3.50 -19.31
CA VAL A 10 0.02 2.82 -18.73
C VAL A 10 0.02 2.89 -17.20
N LEU A 11 -0.44 4.01 -16.64
CA LEU A 11 -0.57 4.22 -15.20
C LEU A 11 -1.64 3.31 -14.59
N GLU A 12 -2.76 3.08 -15.27
CA GLU A 12 -3.80 2.17 -14.78
C GLU A 12 -3.31 0.72 -14.81
N GLN A 13 -2.59 0.30 -15.85
CA GLN A 13 -1.97 -1.03 -15.88
C GLN A 13 -0.93 -1.20 -14.76
N GLN A 14 -0.16 -0.15 -14.47
CA GLN A 14 0.78 -0.15 -13.37
C GLN A 14 0.08 -0.26 -12.02
N ARG A 15 -1.01 0.47 -11.83
CA ARG A 15 -1.86 0.41 -10.63
C ARG A 15 -2.41 -0.99 -10.40
N ILE A 16 -2.97 -1.63 -11.43
CA ILE A 16 -3.48 -3.01 -11.35
C ILE A 16 -2.38 -3.96 -10.84
N LYS A 17 -1.18 -3.90 -11.43
CA LYS A 17 -0.04 -4.71 -10.98
C LYS A 17 0.35 -4.42 -9.53
N ARG A 18 0.27 -3.15 -9.08
CA ARG A 18 0.55 -2.81 -7.67
C ARG A 18 -0.51 -3.37 -6.74
N LEU A 19 -1.79 -3.25 -7.09
CA LEU A 19 -2.88 -3.83 -6.31
C LEU A 19 -2.77 -5.36 -6.22
N ASP A 20 -2.37 -6.05 -7.30
CA ASP A 20 -2.16 -7.50 -7.25
C ASP A 20 -0.99 -7.91 -6.35
N ASN A 21 0.08 -7.12 -6.31
CA ASN A 21 1.15 -7.33 -5.33
C ASN A 21 0.64 -7.10 -3.89
N VAL A 22 -0.18 -6.07 -3.67
CA VAL A 22 -0.82 -5.82 -2.37
C VAL A 22 -1.71 -7.00 -1.95
N LYS A 23 -2.57 -7.52 -2.85
CA LYS A 23 -3.39 -8.71 -2.60
C LYS A 23 -2.57 -9.92 -2.16
N GLY A 24 -1.38 -10.09 -2.73
CA GLY A 24 -0.48 -11.18 -2.37
C GLY A 24 0.03 -11.13 -0.92
N VAL A 25 0.14 -9.93 -0.34
CA VAL A 25 0.65 -9.74 1.02
C VAL A 25 -0.46 -9.54 2.06
N ILE A 26 -1.63 -8.99 1.71
CA ILE A 26 -2.72 -8.69 2.68
C ILE A 26 -3.71 -9.85 2.87
N GLY A 27 -4.29 -9.96 4.08
CA GLY A 27 -5.21 -11.04 4.48
C GLY A 27 -4.64 -11.96 5.56
N LYS A 28 -5.47 -12.84 6.12
CA LYS A 28 -5.05 -13.78 7.17
C LYS A 28 -4.43 -15.03 6.55
N GLY A 29 -3.14 -15.28 6.81
CA GLY A 29 -2.44 -16.48 6.36
C GLY A 29 -1.92 -16.44 4.91
N ASN A 30 -1.71 -15.26 4.32
CA ASN A 30 -1.22 -15.18 2.94
C ASN A 30 0.22 -15.65 2.81
N ALA A 31 0.52 -16.12 1.60
CA ALA A 31 1.75 -16.83 1.27
C ALA A 31 2.94 -15.93 0.91
N LYS A 32 2.74 -14.65 0.60
CA LYS A 32 3.86 -13.76 0.23
C LYS A 32 4.32 -12.94 1.44
N ASP A 33 5.57 -13.19 1.81
CA ASP A 33 6.27 -12.40 2.82
C ASP A 33 6.82 -11.09 2.26
N GLY A 34 6.83 -10.89 0.94
CA GLY A 34 7.52 -9.77 0.29
C GLY A 34 6.62 -8.81 -0.48
N LEU A 35 6.96 -7.52 -0.46
CA LEU A 35 6.38 -6.49 -1.33
C LEU A 35 7.46 -5.95 -2.28
N VAL A 36 7.06 -5.67 -3.53
CA VAL A 36 7.96 -5.11 -4.55
C VAL A 36 7.67 -3.63 -4.79
N VAL A 37 8.65 -2.78 -4.49
CA VAL A 37 8.62 -1.33 -4.73
C VAL A 37 9.86 -0.93 -5.51
N GLY A 38 9.70 -0.19 -6.62
CA GLY A 38 10.85 0.25 -7.42
C GLY A 38 11.71 -0.88 -8.01
N GLY A 39 11.20 -2.12 -8.05
CA GLY A 39 11.97 -3.30 -8.46
C GLY A 39 12.75 -3.98 -7.31
N VAL A 40 12.68 -3.43 -6.10
CA VAL A 40 13.27 -4.00 -4.89
C VAL A 40 12.20 -4.77 -4.13
N GLU A 41 12.50 -6.03 -3.79
CA GLU A 41 11.68 -6.85 -2.90
C GLU A 41 12.23 -6.77 -1.46
N PHE A 42 11.32 -6.62 -0.50
CA PHE A 42 11.65 -6.59 0.92
C PHE A 42 10.53 -7.25 1.71
N LYS A 43 10.87 -7.77 2.89
CA LYS A 43 9.98 -8.64 3.65
C LYS A 43 9.10 -7.86 4.63
N ALA A 44 7.90 -8.39 4.86
CA ALA A 44 7.04 -8.02 5.96
C ALA A 44 7.63 -8.57 7.26
N ILE A 45 7.61 -7.73 8.30
CA ILE A 45 7.86 -8.14 9.68
C ILE A 45 6.61 -8.91 10.13
N PRO A 46 6.72 -10.19 10.51
CA PRO A 46 5.57 -11.03 10.86
C PRO A 46 4.86 -10.52 12.12
N TYR A 47 3.63 -10.97 12.31
CA TYR A 47 2.94 -10.78 13.58
C TYR A 47 3.57 -11.69 14.64
N ASP A 48 4.00 -11.11 15.76
CA ASP A 48 4.39 -11.85 16.96
C ASP A 48 3.61 -11.28 18.16
N PRO A 49 2.79 -12.07 18.87
CA PRO A 49 2.08 -11.60 20.05
C PRO A 49 3.02 -11.16 21.20
N LYS A 50 4.28 -11.61 21.20
CA LYS A 50 5.29 -11.31 22.22
C LYS A 50 6.22 -10.16 21.81
N VAL A 51 6.36 -9.89 20.51
CA VAL A 51 7.22 -8.82 19.98
C VAL A 51 6.37 -7.80 19.24
N LYS A 52 6.25 -6.61 19.81
CA LYS A 52 5.48 -5.51 19.22
C LYS A 52 6.22 -4.92 18.00
N GLY A 53 5.47 -4.36 17.06
CA GLY A 53 6.01 -3.61 15.92
C GLY A 53 5.96 -4.33 14.57
N GLY A 54 5.54 -5.59 14.54
CA GLY A 54 5.28 -6.34 13.32
C GLY A 54 3.88 -6.09 12.73
N SER A 55 3.58 -6.83 11.66
CA SER A 55 2.26 -6.87 11.02
C SER A 55 1.16 -7.28 12.01
N ASN A 56 -0.10 -6.95 11.74
CA ASN A 56 -1.20 -7.34 12.63
C ASN A 56 -1.71 -8.76 12.36
N LYS A 57 -2.39 -9.35 13.36
CA LYS A 57 -2.97 -10.71 13.28
C LYS A 57 -4.00 -10.87 12.16
N MET A 58 -4.74 -9.81 11.84
CA MET A 58 -5.79 -9.82 10.81
C MET A 58 -5.21 -9.72 9.39
N GLY A 59 -3.96 -9.26 9.26
CA GLY A 59 -3.24 -9.19 8.01
C GLY A 59 -3.64 -8.05 7.07
N ASN A 60 -4.51 -7.12 7.50
CA ASN A 60 -4.79 -5.89 6.77
C ASN A 60 -3.76 -4.78 7.06
N ALA A 61 -3.01 -4.87 8.16
CA ALA A 61 -1.88 -3.98 8.42
C ALA A 61 -0.56 -4.76 8.34
N LYS A 62 0.30 -4.38 7.40
CA LYS A 62 1.61 -4.98 7.17
C LYS A 62 2.71 -3.98 7.46
N VAL A 63 3.70 -4.40 8.24
CA VAL A 63 4.92 -3.64 8.50
C VAL A 63 6.03 -4.27 7.68
N PHE A 64 6.82 -3.46 6.99
CA PHE A 64 7.86 -3.91 6.09
C PHE A 64 9.24 -3.43 6.54
N ASP A 65 10.24 -4.30 6.40
CA ASP A 65 11.65 -3.95 6.63
C ASP A 65 12.21 -3.22 5.39
N SER A 66 11.82 -1.96 5.24
CA SER A 66 11.97 -1.17 4.01
C SER A 66 13.10 -0.14 4.07
N GLN A 67 14.12 -0.37 4.91
CA GLN A 67 15.24 0.57 5.09
C GLN A 67 16.04 0.80 3.80
N VAL A 68 15.98 -0.17 2.88
CA VAL A 68 16.57 -0.08 1.54
C VAL A 68 15.88 0.96 0.65
N LEU A 69 14.63 1.33 0.94
CA LEU A 69 13.86 2.30 0.15
C LEU A 69 14.12 3.73 0.63
N THR A 70 14.25 4.63 -0.35
CA THR A 70 14.19 6.06 -0.09
C THR A 70 12.76 6.51 0.17
N ASP A 71 12.60 7.67 0.82
CA ASP A 71 11.29 8.30 0.97
C ASP A 71 10.61 8.56 -0.38
N GLN A 72 11.39 8.85 -1.44
CA GLN A 72 10.85 9.08 -2.77
C GLN A 72 10.33 7.79 -3.41
N ASP A 73 10.96 6.64 -3.16
CA ASP A 73 10.47 5.35 -3.65
C ASP A 73 9.09 5.03 -3.06
N ILE A 74 8.90 5.30 -1.76
CA ILE A 74 7.63 5.09 -1.07
C ILE A 74 6.56 6.06 -1.60
N LYS A 75 6.90 7.34 -1.79
CA LYS A 75 6.00 8.35 -2.39
C LYS A 75 5.58 7.97 -3.81
N ASN A 76 6.54 7.54 -4.63
CA ASN A 76 6.29 7.07 -6.00
C ASN A 76 5.39 5.84 -6.00
N TYR A 77 5.61 4.91 -5.07
CA TYR A 77 4.76 3.73 -4.93
C TYR A 77 3.33 4.08 -4.51
N ALA A 78 3.16 5.02 -3.59
CA ALA A 78 1.85 5.54 -3.23
C ALA A 78 1.14 6.18 -4.43
N GLN A 79 1.85 6.94 -5.27
CA GLN A 79 1.30 7.50 -6.50
C GLN A 79 0.90 6.40 -7.50
N GLN A 80 1.69 5.33 -7.63
CA GLN A 80 1.35 4.19 -8.50
C GLN A 80 0.08 3.45 -8.03
N LEU A 81 -0.18 3.40 -6.72
CA LEU A 81 -1.45 2.88 -6.19
C LEU A 81 -2.64 3.82 -6.45
N ALA A 82 -2.39 5.13 -6.51
CA ALA A 82 -3.39 6.14 -6.86
C ALA A 82 -3.63 6.28 -8.37
N GLY A 83 -2.78 5.69 -9.21
CA GLY A 83 -2.90 5.74 -10.66
C GLY A 83 -2.63 7.14 -11.21
N ASP A 84 -3.53 7.63 -12.06
CA ASP A 84 -3.49 8.96 -12.67
C ASP A 84 -4.00 10.08 -11.73
N VAL A 85 -4.68 9.72 -10.63
CA VAL A 85 -5.14 10.70 -9.65
C VAL A 85 -3.95 11.14 -8.78
N PRO A 86 -3.58 12.43 -8.78
CA PRO A 86 -2.43 12.90 -8.02
C PRO A 86 -2.71 12.89 -6.51
N LEU A 87 -1.72 12.45 -5.73
CA LEU A 87 -1.71 12.60 -4.28
C LEU A 87 -1.56 14.09 -3.91
N LYS A 88 -2.60 14.69 -3.35
CA LYS A 88 -2.60 16.09 -2.91
C LYS A 88 -2.32 16.19 -1.42
N GLN A 89 -1.43 17.09 -1.02
CA GLN A 89 -1.18 17.34 0.39
C GLN A 89 -2.39 18.01 1.03
N VAL A 90 -3.00 17.36 2.01
CA VAL A 90 -4.16 17.89 2.74
C VAL A 90 -3.76 18.44 4.11
N LYS A 91 -2.65 17.94 4.66
CA LYS A 91 -2.00 18.41 5.89
C LYS A 91 -0.49 18.16 5.80
N PRO A 92 0.35 18.82 6.62
CA PRO A 92 1.77 18.48 6.74
C PRO A 92 1.97 16.97 6.91
N GLY A 93 2.71 16.35 5.99
CA GLY A 93 2.98 14.91 6.02
C GLY A 93 1.80 13.99 5.70
N ILE A 94 0.66 14.49 5.18
CA ILE A 94 -0.50 13.69 4.79
C ILE A 94 -0.97 14.07 3.38
N TYR A 95 -1.00 13.08 2.49
CA TYR A 95 -1.40 13.22 1.10
C TYR A 95 -2.54 12.26 0.78
N LEU A 96 -3.54 12.73 0.03
CA LEU A 96 -4.75 11.97 -0.27
C LEU A 96 -5.05 12.01 -1.78
N ALA A 97 -5.46 10.86 -2.31
CA ALA A 97 -6.10 10.72 -3.61
C ALA A 97 -7.43 9.97 -3.42
N GLU A 98 -8.49 10.52 -4.00
CA GLU A 98 -9.81 9.88 -4.06
C GLU A 98 -10.12 9.57 -5.52
N LEU A 99 -10.30 8.28 -5.83
CA LEU A 99 -10.49 7.77 -7.19
C LEU A 99 -11.99 7.63 -7.50
N SER A 100 -12.31 7.61 -8.79
CA SER A 100 -13.70 7.47 -9.28
C SER A 100 -14.34 6.13 -8.94
N ASP A 101 -13.55 5.09 -8.67
CA ASP A 101 -14.02 3.77 -8.22
C ASP A 101 -14.30 3.71 -6.70
N GLY A 102 -14.19 4.84 -6.00
CA GLY A 102 -14.36 4.96 -4.56
C GLY A 102 -13.09 4.70 -3.74
N THR A 103 -12.01 4.24 -4.37
CA THR A 103 -10.74 4.00 -3.67
C THR A 103 -10.21 5.29 -3.06
N LYS A 104 -9.81 5.23 -1.79
CA LYS A 104 -9.01 6.29 -1.15
C LYS A 104 -7.62 5.78 -0.86
N VAL A 105 -6.61 6.48 -1.39
CA VAL A 105 -5.19 6.24 -1.09
C VAL A 105 -4.66 7.39 -0.26
N THR A 106 -4.20 7.10 0.96
CA THR A 106 -3.58 8.11 1.84
C THR A 106 -2.13 7.74 2.11
N LEU A 107 -1.20 8.62 1.77
CA LEU A 107 0.19 8.53 2.21
C LEU A 107 0.38 9.44 3.42
N ARG A 108 0.92 8.91 4.53
CA ARG A 108 1.15 9.69 5.74
C ARG A 108 2.46 9.36 6.43
N SER A 109 3.16 10.38 6.93
CA SER A 109 4.37 10.25 7.76
C SER A 109 4.06 10.25 9.26
N VAL A 110 2.79 10.40 9.63
CA VAL A 110 2.32 10.42 11.02
C VAL A 110 1.42 9.21 11.31
N SER A 111 1.68 8.51 12.40
CA SER A 111 0.90 7.35 12.84
C SER A 111 0.98 7.18 14.35
N THR A 112 -0.14 6.86 15.01
CA THR A 112 -0.14 6.52 16.44
C THR A 112 0.68 5.27 16.75
N SER A 113 0.86 4.39 15.76
CA SER A 113 1.71 3.19 15.88
C SER A 113 3.19 3.45 15.54
N GLN A 114 3.59 4.68 15.20
CA GLN A 114 4.90 4.98 14.65
C GLN A 114 6.04 4.59 15.59
N GLU A 115 5.93 4.89 16.88
CA GLU A 115 6.96 4.54 17.87
C GLU A 115 7.18 3.03 17.98
N VAL A 116 6.12 2.25 17.78
CA VAL A 116 6.14 0.79 17.92
C VAL A 116 6.57 0.11 16.63
N THR A 117 6.05 0.55 15.47
CA THR A 117 6.39 -0.06 14.17
C THR A 117 7.66 0.52 13.56
N GLN A 118 8.08 1.69 14.02
CA GLN A 118 9.17 2.52 13.48
C GLN A 118 8.94 2.93 12.02
N ALA A 119 7.68 2.99 11.59
CA ALA A 119 7.35 3.29 10.20
C ALA A 119 7.54 4.79 9.91
N ARG A 120 8.37 5.13 8.92
CA ARG A 120 8.55 6.49 8.40
C ARG A 120 7.35 6.95 7.57
N TRP A 121 6.76 6.03 6.82
CA TRP A 121 5.60 6.28 5.98
C TRP A 121 4.58 5.15 6.10
N THR A 122 3.30 5.49 6.02
CA THR A 122 2.20 4.52 5.90
C THR A 122 1.36 4.88 4.69
N ILE A 123 1.04 3.87 3.87
CA ILE A 123 0.03 3.98 2.82
C ILE A 123 -1.23 3.27 3.31
N ASP A 124 -2.30 4.03 3.45
CA ASP A 124 -3.62 3.49 3.71
C ASP A 124 -4.39 3.35 2.38
N ILE A 125 -5.02 2.20 2.15
CA ILE A 125 -5.93 1.96 1.03
C ILE A 125 -7.30 1.59 1.59
N LYS A 126 -8.31 2.36 1.22
CA LYS A 126 -9.70 2.15 1.67
C LYS A 126 -10.63 2.04 0.48
N ASP A 127 -11.70 1.26 0.66
CA ASP A 127 -12.84 1.17 -0.27
C ASP A 127 -12.47 0.74 -1.70
N ASN A 128 -11.29 0.12 -1.88
CA ASN A 128 -10.89 -0.41 -3.18
C ASN A 128 -11.66 -1.70 -3.49
N PRO A 129 -12.46 -1.76 -4.58
CA PRO A 129 -13.31 -2.90 -4.88
C PRO A 129 -12.55 -4.23 -4.98
N SER A 130 -11.29 -4.20 -5.45
CA SER A 130 -10.48 -5.41 -5.64
C SER A 130 -9.88 -5.97 -4.34
N LEU A 131 -9.74 -5.14 -3.30
CA LEU A 131 -9.21 -5.56 -1.99
C LEU A 131 -10.32 -5.96 -1.02
N MET A 132 -11.56 -5.48 -1.24
CA MET A 132 -12.72 -5.76 -0.37
C MET A 132 -13.09 -7.25 -0.29
N ASN A 133 -12.70 -8.05 -1.28
CA ASN A 133 -12.87 -9.51 -1.25
C ASN A 133 -11.91 -10.20 -0.26
N ILE A 134 -10.83 -9.53 0.15
CA ILE A 134 -9.84 -10.07 1.10
C ILE A 134 -10.07 -9.49 2.50
N THR A 135 -10.35 -8.19 2.59
CA THR A 135 -10.64 -7.53 3.86
C THR A 135 -11.59 -6.36 3.65
N LYS A 136 -12.56 -6.21 4.56
CA LYS A 136 -13.43 -5.03 4.63
C LYS A 136 -12.77 -3.87 5.40
N GLU A 137 -11.67 -4.16 6.07
CA GLU A 137 -10.90 -3.17 6.82
C GLU A 137 -10.05 -2.32 5.88
N LYS A 138 -9.66 -1.15 6.38
CA LYS A 138 -8.60 -0.36 5.74
C LYS A 138 -7.31 -1.18 5.68
N VAL A 139 -6.70 -1.23 4.51
CA VAL A 139 -5.36 -1.81 4.34
C VAL A 139 -4.32 -0.76 4.74
N GLU A 140 -3.34 -1.14 5.57
CA GLU A 140 -2.21 -0.30 5.96
C GLU A 140 -0.89 -0.96 5.55
N LEU A 141 -0.11 -0.31 4.69
CA LEU A 141 1.24 -0.71 4.33
C LEU A 141 2.21 0.24 5.02
N LYS A 142 2.96 -0.25 6.01
CA LYS A 142 3.84 0.54 6.87
C LYS A 142 5.30 0.29 6.50
N PHE A 143 6.03 1.35 6.20
CA PHE A 143 7.41 1.31 5.72
C PHE A 143 8.35 1.82 6.81
N ARG A 144 9.17 0.93 7.38
CA ARG A 144 10.25 1.26 8.33
C ARG A 144 11.36 2.06 7.66
#